data_AF-A0AAE3E0V0-F1
#
_entry.id   AF-A0AAE3E0V0-F1
#
_cell.length_a   1.000
_cell.length_b   1.000
_cell.length_c   1.000
_cell.angle_alpha   90.00
_cell.angle_beta   90.00
_cell.angle_gamma   90.00
#
_symmetry.space_group_name_H-M   'P 1'
#
loop_
_entity.id
_entity.type
_entity.pdbx_description
1 polymer ?
#
loop_
_entity_poly.entity_id
_entity_poly.type
_entity_poly.pdbx_seq_one_letter_code
_entity_poly.pdbx_strand_id
1 'polypeptide(L)'
;KGLIKVKARWRANGSQTSNLFSVANTDKGFFIHSDILNKKLTVYELTVLIYLCSRKNNKNKCYVSQKEIAKACGMSVREVSIIICRLRKKGLINTRMQFNLNNRGNYVLEYTVCICNETEIRKELNNELIVIDDINIDMRDDINIGIIKSIR
;
A
#
# COMPACT_ATOMS: atom_id res chain seq x y z
N LYS A 1 -9.91 -12.06 21.00
CA LYS A 1 -8.92 -11.30 20.19
C LYS A 1 -9.38 -11.39 18.75
N GLY A 2 -9.94 -10.31 18.20
CA GLY A 2 -10.43 -10.26 16.82
C GLY A 2 -10.13 -8.89 16.24
N LEU A 3 -10.14 -8.77 14.91
CA LEU A 3 -9.93 -7.50 14.21
C LEU A 3 -10.99 -6.46 14.56
N ILE A 4 -12.16 -6.92 15.02
CA ILE A 4 -13.31 -6.10 15.38
C ILE A 4 -13.60 -6.26 16.87
N LYS A 5 -13.71 -5.13 17.58
CA LYS A 5 -14.28 -5.03 18.93
C LYS A 5 -15.76 -4.69 18.79
N VAL A 6 -16.57 -5.37 19.59
CA VAL A 6 -18.02 -5.16 19.64
C VAL A 6 -18.36 -4.62 21.02
N LYS A 7 -19.07 -3.48 21.08
CA LYS A 7 -19.59 -2.90 22.32
C LYS A 7 -21.10 -2.73 22.20
N ALA A 8 -21.86 -3.43 23.04
CA ALA A 8 -23.31 -3.26 23.12
C ALA A 8 -23.66 -1.84 23.61
N ARG A 9 -24.66 -1.20 22.99
CA ARG A 9 -25.18 0.10 23.42
C ARG A 9 -26.54 -0.09 24.10
N TRP A 10 -26.73 0.55 25.24
CA TRP A 10 -27.91 0.38 26.09
C TRP A 10 -28.63 1.72 26.27
N ARG A 11 -29.97 1.68 26.31
CA ARG A 11 -30.79 2.85 26.69
C ARG A 11 -30.87 2.97 28.21
N ALA A 12 -31.33 4.12 28.70
CA ALA A 12 -31.57 4.36 30.12
C ALA A 12 -32.56 3.36 30.75
N ASN A 13 -33.49 2.80 29.96
CA ASN A 13 -34.44 1.78 30.41
C ASN A 13 -33.89 0.35 30.42
N GLY A 14 -32.57 0.16 30.23
CA GLY A 14 -31.94 -1.16 30.23
C GLY A 14 -32.14 -1.98 28.95
N SER A 15 -32.88 -1.48 27.96
CA SER A 15 -32.98 -2.16 26.66
C SER A 15 -31.69 -1.97 25.85
N GLN A 16 -31.20 -3.06 25.25
CA GLN A 16 -30.13 -2.95 24.27
C GLN A 16 -30.67 -2.25 23.01
N THR A 17 -29.86 -1.38 22.42
CA THR A 17 -30.11 -0.79 21.11
C THR A 17 -29.36 -1.60 20.06
N SER A 18 -28.30 -1.03 19.49
CA SER A 18 -27.42 -1.70 18.55
C SER A 18 -26.05 -1.96 19.16
N ASN A 19 -25.20 -2.64 18.40
CA ASN A 19 -23.78 -2.76 18.72
C ASN A 19 -22.99 -1.64 18.04
N LEU A 20 -21.94 -1.15 18.72
CA LEU A 20 -20.86 -0.36 18.13
C LEU A 20 -19.73 -1.33 17.76
N PHE A 21 -19.36 -1.33 16.49
CA PHE A 21 -18.22 -2.09 15.98
C PHE A 21 -17.04 -1.15 15.79
N SER A 22 -15.87 -1.49 16.31
CA SER A 22 -14.64 -0.73 16.08
C SER A 22 -13.50 -1.67 15.70
N VAL A 23 -12.58 -1.19 14.87
CA VAL A 23 -11.39 -1.98 14.49
C VAL A 23 -10.40 -1.95 15.65
N ALA A 24 -9.92 -3.12 16.06
CA ALA A 24 -8.84 -3.26 17.02
C ALA A 24 -7.48 -3.06 16.32
N ASN A 25 -6.51 -2.46 17.02
CA ASN A 25 -5.12 -2.35 16.58
C ASN A 25 -4.92 -1.54 15.27
N THR A 26 -5.61 -0.40 15.16
CA THR A 26 -5.46 0.52 14.02
C THR A 26 -4.06 1.12 13.91
N ASP A 27 -3.29 1.10 14.99
CA ASP A 27 -1.87 1.52 15.07
C ASP A 27 -0.93 0.65 14.21
N LYS A 28 -1.35 -0.57 13.83
CA LYS A 28 -0.55 -1.52 13.03
C LYS A 28 -1.04 -1.64 11.58
N GLY A 29 -1.98 -0.78 11.18
CA GLY A 29 -2.52 -0.75 9.83
C GLY A 29 -1.62 0.00 8.85
N PHE A 30 -1.91 -0.16 7.56
CA PHE A 30 -1.34 0.64 6.48
C PHE A 30 -2.45 0.98 5.50
N PHE A 31 -2.32 2.13 4.84
CA PHE A 31 -3.30 2.59 3.86
C PHE A 31 -2.98 2.05 2.46
N ILE A 32 -4.04 1.73 1.71
CA ILE A 32 -3.96 1.30 0.31
C ILE A 32 -5.02 2.09 -0.46
N HIS A 33 -4.68 2.54 -1.66
CA HIS A 33 -5.63 3.22 -2.53
C HIS A 33 -6.73 2.26 -2.98
N SER A 34 -8.00 2.68 -2.90
CA SER A 34 -9.17 1.86 -3.24
C SER A 34 -9.17 1.38 -4.70
N ASP A 35 -8.54 2.14 -5.61
CA ASP A 35 -8.43 1.78 -7.03
C ASP A 35 -7.79 0.42 -7.29
N ILE A 36 -7.03 -0.12 -6.33
CA ILE A 36 -6.49 -1.47 -6.42
C ILE A 36 -7.58 -2.52 -6.71
N LEU A 37 -8.80 -2.28 -6.21
CA LEU A 37 -9.96 -3.15 -6.40
C LEU A 37 -10.48 -3.10 -7.84
N ASN A 38 -10.22 -2.01 -8.57
CA ASN A 38 -10.65 -1.82 -9.96
C ASN A 38 -9.66 -2.42 -10.98
N LYS A 39 -8.45 -2.83 -10.57
CA LYS A 39 -7.37 -3.31 -11.48
C LYS A 39 -7.55 -4.75 -11.98
N LYS A 40 -8.74 -5.36 -11.84
CA LYS A 40 -9.06 -6.76 -12.26
C LYS A 40 -7.96 -7.74 -11.87
N LEU A 41 -7.63 -7.76 -10.58
CA LEU A 41 -6.62 -8.66 -10.01
C LEU A 41 -7.29 -9.96 -9.57
N THR A 42 -6.59 -11.07 -9.76
CA THR A 42 -6.95 -12.31 -9.07
C THR A 42 -6.75 -12.14 -7.56
N VAL A 43 -7.41 -12.97 -6.75
CA VAL A 43 -7.26 -12.94 -5.29
C VAL A 43 -5.79 -13.03 -4.89
N TYR A 44 -5.03 -13.95 -5.49
CA TYR A 44 -3.61 -14.14 -5.20
C TYR A 44 -2.73 -12.95 -5.61
N GLU A 45 -3.01 -12.34 -6.76
CA GLU A 45 -2.34 -11.11 -7.20
C GLU A 45 -2.60 -9.96 -6.22
N LEU A 46 -3.85 -9.80 -5.79
CA LEU A 46 -4.24 -8.79 -4.82
C LEU A 46 -3.56 -9.05 -3.47
N THR A 47 -3.51 -10.28 -2.98
CA THR A 47 -2.84 -10.64 -1.72
C THR A 47 -1.37 -10.28 -1.74
N VAL A 48 -0.63 -10.65 -2.80
CA VAL A 48 0.79 -10.29 -2.93
C VAL A 48 0.96 -8.79 -3.00
N LEU A 49 0.12 -8.08 -3.76
CA LEU A 49 0.21 -6.64 -3.90
C LEU A 49 -0.05 -5.90 -2.58
N ILE A 50 -1.09 -6.31 -1.83
CA ILE A 50 -1.40 -5.80 -0.49
C ILE A 50 -0.21 -6.04 0.46
N TYR A 51 0.38 -7.22 0.42
CA TYR A 51 1.57 -7.52 1.23
C TYR A 51 2.74 -6.61 0.87
N LEU A 52 3.03 -6.39 -0.41
CA LEU A 52 4.10 -5.46 -0.82
C LEU A 52 3.80 -4.02 -0.37
N CYS A 53 2.54 -3.59 -0.41
CA CYS A 53 2.11 -2.29 0.12
C CYS A 53 2.37 -2.16 1.61
N SER A 54 2.19 -3.23 2.38
CA SER A 54 2.43 -3.24 3.82
C SER A 54 3.91 -3.16 4.20
N ARG A 55 4.82 -3.41 3.24
CA ARG A 55 6.27 -3.49 3.45
C ARG A 55 7.03 -2.35 2.78
N LYS A 56 6.35 -1.50 2.00
CA LYS A 56 6.98 -0.41 1.27
C LYS A 56 7.45 0.68 2.24
N ASN A 57 8.61 1.25 1.96
CA ASN A 57 9.10 2.45 2.62
C ASN A 57 8.47 3.71 1.98
N ASN A 58 8.89 4.88 2.46
CA ASN A 58 8.41 6.19 1.98
C ASN A 58 8.70 6.42 0.49
N LYS A 59 9.67 5.70 -0.10
CA LYS A 59 10.01 5.73 -1.54
C LYS A 59 9.25 4.69 -2.37
N ASN A 60 8.17 4.12 -1.82
CA ASN A 60 7.39 3.04 -2.42
C ASN A 60 8.20 1.77 -2.75
N LYS A 61 9.33 1.55 -2.08
CA LYS A 61 10.24 0.42 -2.30
C LYS A 61 10.17 -0.58 -1.16
N CYS A 62 10.31 -1.88 -1.47
CA CYS A 62 10.51 -2.93 -0.48
C CYS A 62 11.55 -3.96 -0.93
N TYR A 63 12.16 -4.63 0.05
CA TYR A 63 13.33 -5.51 -0.11
C TYR A 63 13.08 -6.90 0.51
N VAL A 64 11.88 -7.43 0.27
CA VAL A 64 11.45 -8.73 0.82
C VAL A 64 11.87 -9.88 -0.11
N SER A 65 12.17 -11.05 0.45
CA SER A 65 12.46 -12.23 -0.38
C SER A 65 11.16 -12.88 -0.90
N GLN A 66 11.22 -13.58 -2.04
CA GLN A 66 10.06 -14.35 -2.53
C GLN A 66 9.62 -15.45 -1.55
N LYS A 67 10.55 -15.98 -0.75
CA LYS A 67 10.24 -16.94 0.33
C LYS A 67 9.43 -16.30 1.45
N GLU A 68 9.74 -15.05 1.80
CA GLU A 68 9.00 -14.29 2.81
C GLU A 68 7.58 -13.97 2.32
N ILE A 69 7.45 -13.53 1.05
CA ILE A 69 6.15 -13.31 0.41
C ILE A 69 5.33 -14.60 0.42
N ALA A 70 5.93 -15.72 0.00
CA ALA A 70 5.27 -17.02 -0.03
C ALA A 70 4.71 -17.42 1.34
N LYS A 71 5.53 -17.28 2.39
CA LYS A 71 5.13 -17.57 3.77
C LYS A 71 4.01 -16.64 4.23
N ALA A 72 4.10 -15.35 3.97
CA ALA A 72 3.11 -14.36 4.40
C ALA A 72 1.77 -14.49 3.67
N CYS A 73 1.82 -14.83 2.38
CA CYS A 73 0.63 -14.93 1.53
C CYS A 73 0.06 -16.35 1.44
N GLY A 74 0.65 -17.34 2.13
CA GLY A 74 0.16 -18.72 2.17
C GLY A 74 0.21 -19.44 0.82
N MET A 75 1.28 -19.22 0.05
CA MET A 75 1.42 -19.72 -1.32
C MET A 75 2.81 -20.32 -1.58
N SER A 76 2.99 -21.03 -2.69
CA SER A 76 4.30 -21.56 -3.06
C SER A 76 5.22 -20.46 -3.61
N VAL A 77 6.54 -20.62 -3.46
CA VAL A 77 7.53 -19.69 -4.04
C VAL A 77 7.40 -19.61 -5.57
N ARG A 78 7.10 -20.73 -6.22
CA ARG A 78 6.87 -20.78 -7.68
C ARG A 78 5.69 -19.90 -8.08
N GLU A 79 4.61 -19.98 -7.32
CA GLU A 79 3.40 -19.18 -7.55
C GLU A 79 3.66 -17.69 -7.31
N VAL A 80 4.40 -17.33 -6.25
CA VAL A 80 4.87 -15.96 -6.02
C VAL A 80 5.64 -15.43 -7.23
N SER A 81 6.58 -16.21 -7.78
CA SER A 81 7.37 -15.80 -8.95
C SER A 81 6.48 -15.50 -10.17
N ILE A 82 5.48 -16.36 -10.42
CA ILE A 82 4.49 -16.16 -11.49
C ILE A 82 3.65 -14.90 -11.24
N ILE A 83 3.16 -14.70 -10.01
CA ILE A 83 2.35 -13.55 -9.64
C ILE A 83 3.15 -12.25 -9.78
N ILE A 84 4.41 -12.21 -9.33
CA ILE A 84 5.30 -11.06 -9.52
C ILE A 84 5.43 -10.72 -11.01
N CYS A 85 5.63 -11.73 -11.86
CA CYS A 85 5.70 -11.53 -13.31
C CYS A 85 4.39 -10.94 -13.87
N ARG A 86 3.23 -11.40 -13.39
CA ARG A 86 1.92 -10.88 -13.81
C ARG A 86 1.69 -9.44 -13.33
N LEU A 87 1.97 -9.15 -12.06
CA LEU A 87 1.86 -7.81 -11.49
C LEU A 87 2.77 -6.81 -12.21
N ARG A 88 3.99 -7.23 -12.58
CA ARG A 88 4.90 -6.43 -13.41
C ARG A 88 4.34 -6.18 -14.80
N LYS A 89 3.79 -7.20 -15.46
CA LYS A 89 3.12 -7.04 -16.77
C LYS A 89 1.92 -6.09 -16.71
N LYS A 90 1.21 -6.05 -15.57
CA LYS A 90 0.11 -5.11 -15.31
C LYS A 90 0.59 -3.70 -14.93
N GLY A 91 1.90 -3.46 -14.82
CA GLY A 91 2.46 -2.15 -14.43
C GLY A 91 2.26 -1.79 -12.96
N LEU A 92 1.83 -2.72 -12.11
CA LEU A 92 1.51 -2.45 -10.70
C LEU A 92 2.74 -2.50 -9.80
N ILE A 93 3.79 -3.19 -10.26
CA ILE A 93 5.10 -3.22 -9.59
C ILE A 93 6.23 -3.20 -10.62
N ASN A 94 7.38 -2.70 -10.19
CA ASN A 94 8.66 -2.90 -10.88
C ASN A 94 9.60 -3.73 -10.00
N THR A 95 10.50 -4.49 -10.63
CA THR A 95 11.46 -5.36 -9.93
C THR A 95 12.88 -5.07 -10.41
N ARG A 96 13.83 -4.92 -9.48
CA ARG A 96 15.26 -4.77 -9.78
C ARG A 96 16.10 -5.69 -8.90
N MET A 97 17.08 -6.36 -9.50
CA MET A 97 18.13 -7.03 -8.73
C MET A 97 19.17 -6.00 -8.31
N GLN A 98 19.43 -5.92 -7.01
CA GLN A 98 20.52 -5.12 -6.45
C GLN A 98 21.63 -6.05 -6.00
N PHE A 99 22.73 -6.03 -6.74
CA PHE A 99 23.92 -6.80 -6.40
C PHE A 99 24.70 -6.06 -5.32
N ASN A 100 24.98 -6.76 -4.22
CA ASN A 100 25.87 -6.22 -3.21
C ASN A 100 27.30 -6.61 -3.58
N LEU A 101 28.06 -5.66 -4.14
CA LEU A 101 29.45 -5.87 -4.60
C LEU A 101 30.34 -6.42 -3.47
N ASN A 102 30.02 -6.09 -2.21
CA ASN A 102 30.81 -6.48 -1.05
C ASN A 102 30.42 -7.84 -0.46
N ASN A 103 29.37 -8.50 -0.96
CA ASN A 103 28.78 -9.68 -0.32
C ASN A 103 28.74 -10.92 -1.23
N ARG A 104 29.89 -11.26 -1.82
CA ARG A 104 30.13 -12.49 -2.60
C ARG A 104 29.11 -12.76 -3.73
N GLY A 105 28.57 -11.71 -4.35
CA GLY A 105 27.62 -11.84 -5.46
C GLY A 105 26.16 -12.09 -5.06
N ASN A 106 25.82 -12.01 -3.77
CA ASN A 106 24.43 -12.04 -3.34
C ASN A 106 23.67 -10.81 -3.86
N TYR A 107 22.41 -11.02 -4.26
CA TYR A 107 21.51 -9.97 -4.68
C TYR A 107 20.30 -9.84 -3.75
N VAL A 108 19.79 -8.63 -3.64
CA VAL A 108 18.50 -8.33 -3.02
C VAL A 108 17.51 -7.97 -4.13
N LEU A 109 16.29 -8.48 -4.03
CA LEU A 109 15.20 -8.06 -4.92
C LEU A 109 14.58 -6.79 -4.36
N GLU A 110 14.73 -5.69 -5.10
CA GLU A 110 13.97 -4.47 -4.87
C GLU A 110 12.66 -4.57 -5.66
N TYR A 111 11.55 -4.31 -4.98
CA TYR A 111 10.23 -4.12 -5.57
C TYR A 111 9.80 -2.68 -5.38
N THR A 112 9.40 -2.01 -6.46
CA THR A 112 8.78 -0.69 -6.41
C THR A 112 7.29 -0.85 -6.67
N VAL A 113 6.45 -0.34 -5.78
CA VAL A 113 4.99 -0.38 -5.89
C VAL A 113 4.51 0.81 -6.73
N CYS A 114 3.72 0.55 -7.77
CA CYS A 114 3.29 1.54 -8.78
C CYS A 114 1.76 1.64 -8.90
N ILE A 115 1.03 1.48 -7.78
CA ILE A 115 -0.44 1.39 -7.77
C ILE A 115 -1.10 2.73 -8.10
N CYS A 116 -0.50 3.81 -7.63
CA CYS A 116 -0.86 5.15 -8.03
C CYS A 116 0.01 5.48 -9.23
N ASN A 117 -0.60 5.60 -10.40
CA ASN A 117 0.06 6.28 -11.49
C ASN A 117 0.20 7.74 -11.05
N GLU A 118 1.36 8.08 -10.52
CA GLU A 118 1.82 9.47 -10.43
C GLU A 118 1.67 10.17 -11.80
N THR A 119 1.70 9.38 -12.89
CA THR A 119 1.43 9.78 -14.27
C THR A 119 -0.04 10.08 -14.59
N GLU A 120 -1.04 9.46 -13.94
CA GLU A 120 -2.47 9.79 -14.09
C GLU A 120 -2.78 11.08 -13.34
N ILE A 121 -2.26 11.22 -12.12
CA ILE A 121 -2.35 12.44 -11.31
C ILE A 121 -1.68 13.62 -12.07
N ARG A 122 -0.49 13.42 -12.65
CA ARG A 122 0.20 14.44 -13.48
C ARG A 122 -0.52 14.78 -14.80
N LYS A 123 -1.27 13.84 -15.39
CA LYS A 123 -2.07 14.09 -16.61
C LYS A 123 -3.32 14.91 -16.32
N GLU A 124 -4.00 14.63 -15.19
CA GLU A 124 -5.20 15.36 -14.77
C GLU A 124 -4.90 16.75 -14.21
N LEU A 125 -3.67 16.97 -13.69
CA LEU A 125 -3.29 18.20 -13.01
C LEU A 125 -2.82 19.38 -13.88
N ASN A 126 -2.87 19.34 -15.24
CA ASN A 126 -3.10 20.55 -16.10
C ASN A 126 -2.62 20.57 -17.58
N ASN A 127 -2.11 19.53 -18.29
CA ASN A 127 -1.17 19.82 -19.42
C ASN A 127 0.04 20.71 -18.98
N GLU A 128 0.15 21.01 -17.69
CA GLU A 128 1.24 21.69 -17.02
C GLU A 128 1.71 20.75 -15.91
N LEU A 129 3.01 20.48 -15.95
CA LEU A 129 3.67 19.54 -15.06
C LEU A 129 3.87 20.20 -13.69
N ILE A 130 2.99 19.90 -12.73
CA ILE A 130 3.24 20.24 -11.32
C ILE A 130 4.10 19.11 -10.74
N VAL A 131 5.40 19.38 -10.61
CA VAL A 131 6.31 18.53 -9.83
C VAL A 131 6.06 18.85 -8.36
N ILE A 132 5.30 18.01 -7.69
CA ILE A 132 5.19 18.09 -6.24
C ILE A 132 6.26 17.20 -5.65
N ASP A 133 7.38 17.81 -5.26
CA ASP A 133 8.41 17.13 -4.49
C ASP A 133 7.85 16.86 -3.09
N ASP A 134 7.57 15.58 -2.83
CA ASP A 134 7.25 15.01 -1.52
C ASP A 134 6.10 15.68 -0.74
N ILE A 135 4.85 15.41 -1.14
CA ILE A 135 3.74 15.51 -0.19
C ILE A 135 3.82 14.33 0.79
N ASN A 136 4.37 14.61 1.97
CA ASN A 136 4.22 13.75 3.14
C ASN A 136 2.85 14.07 3.78
N ILE A 137 1.75 13.54 3.25
CA ILE A 137 0.45 13.60 3.94
C ILE A 137 0.52 12.62 5.11
N ASP A 138 0.88 13.13 6.29
CA ASP A 138 0.46 12.50 7.54
C ASP A 138 -1.03 12.80 7.70
N MET A 139 -1.88 11.76 7.63
CA MET A 139 -3.34 11.90 7.74
C MET A 139 -3.81 12.36 9.14
N ARG A 140 -2.89 12.80 10.01
CA ARG A 140 -3.15 13.39 11.33
C ARG A 140 -3.12 14.91 11.34
N ASP A 141 -2.58 15.54 10.31
CA ASP A 141 -2.45 16.99 10.28
C ASP A 141 -3.64 17.60 9.53
N ASP A 142 -4.37 18.48 10.22
CA ASP A 142 -5.45 19.27 9.63
C ASP A 142 -4.91 20.08 8.45
N ILE A 143 -5.53 19.88 7.28
CA ILE A 143 -5.16 20.51 6.01
C ILE A 143 -5.44 22.02 6.10
N ASN A 144 -4.42 22.83 6.38
CA ASN A 144 -4.47 24.28 6.18
C ASN A 144 -4.04 24.62 4.75
N ILE A 145 -5.01 24.69 3.82
CA ILE A 145 -4.77 25.19 2.46
C ILE A 145 -4.70 26.72 2.51
N GLY A 146 -3.50 27.26 2.62
CA GLY A 146 -3.21 28.67 2.34
C GLY A 146 -2.63 28.80 0.93
N ILE A 147 -3.27 29.61 0.07
CA ILE A 147 -2.73 29.96 -1.25
C ILE A 147 -1.54 30.91 -1.03
N ILE A 148 -0.31 30.44 -1.23
CA ILE A 148 0.86 31.32 -1.35
C ILE A 148 0.93 31.81 -2.80
N LYS A 149 0.53 33.06 -3.02
CA LYS A 149 0.83 33.77 -4.27
C LYS A 149 2.32 34.14 -4.25
N SER A 150 3.10 33.56 -5.14
CA SER A 150 4.47 34.03 -5.41
C SER A 150 4.39 35.46 -5.95
N ILE A 151 5.03 36.39 -5.24
CA ILE A 151 5.35 37.72 -5.77
C ILE A 151 6.53 37.54 -6.74
N ARG A 152 6.49 38.32 -7.82
CA ARG A 152 7.39 38.28 -8.99
C ARG A 152 8.88 38.27 -8.65
#